data_AF-A0A7M3DJ60-F1
#
_entry.id   AF-A0A7M3DJ60-F1
#
_cell.length_a   1.000
_cell.length_b   1.000
_cell.length_c   1.000
_cell.angle_alpha   90.00
_cell.angle_beta   90.00
_cell.angle_gamma   90.00
#
_symmetry.space_group_name_H-M   'P 1'
#
loop_
_entity.id
_entity.type
_entity.pdbx_description
1 polymer ?
#
loop_
_entity_poly.entity_id
_entity_poly.type
_entity_poly.pdbx_seq_one_letter_code
_entity_poly.pdbx_strand_id
1 'polypeptide(L)'
;MMQDRIHCPPTTLEELKYQIAKRQIVFPDRLEQVAKQILAQPEVIAFESAAAIARNCKVSQTTVHRLAQHIGFRTFGEFRAMIRDHLRKISANHR
;
A
#
# COMPACT_ATOMS: atom_id res chain seq x y z
N MET A 1 16.34 -13.05 -8.22
CA MET A 1 16.52 -11.58 -8.27
C MET A 1 15.56 -10.95 -7.27
N MET A 2 15.97 -10.80 -6.02
CA MET A 2 15.22 -10.08 -5.00
C MET A 2 15.90 -8.73 -4.85
N GLN A 3 15.28 -7.68 -5.41
CA GLN A 3 15.79 -6.32 -5.24
C GLN A 3 15.52 -5.91 -3.79
N ASP A 4 16.50 -6.16 -2.94
CA ASP A 4 16.66 -5.50 -1.64
C ASP A 4 17.08 -4.06 -1.94
N ARG A 5 16.13 -3.25 -2.40
CA ARG A 5 16.26 -1.80 -2.33
C ARG A 5 15.66 -1.43 -0.99
N ILE A 6 16.51 -1.00 -0.07
CA ILE A 6 16.10 -0.33 1.16
C ILE A 6 15.41 0.97 0.74
N HIS A 7 14.12 0.87 0.43
CA HIS A 7 13.24 2.00 0.21
C HIS A 7 12.75 2.43 1.59
N CYS A 8 13.06 3.68 1.97
CA CYS A 8 12.38 4.28 3.10
C CYS A 8 10.87 4.21 2.83
N PRO A 9 10.06 3.65 3.75
CA PRO A 9 8.64 3.52 3.53
C PRO A 9 8.03 4.92 3.30
N PRO A 10 7.14 5.07 2.30
CA PRO A 10 6.49 6.33 2.03
C PRO A 10 5.64 6.75 3.24
N THR A 11 5.64 8.03 3.56
CA THR A 11 4.88 8.58 4.69
C THR A 11 3.46 9.00 4.32
N THR A 12 3.16 9.09 3.02
CA THR A 12 1.82 9.42 2.50
C THR A 12 1.52 8.59 1.24
N LEU A 13 0.24 8.50 0.87
CA LEU A 13 -0.17 7.86 -0.38
C LEU A 13 0.32 8.61 -1.62
N GLU A 14 0.47 9.94 -1.53
CA GLU A 14 1.03 10.76 -2.60
C GLU A 14 2.50 10.43 -2.83
N GLU A 15 3.29 10.29 -1.77
CA GLU A 15 4.68 9.86 -1.87
C GLU A 15 4.77 8.46 -2.47
N LEU A 16 3.89 7.53 -2.06
CA LEU A 16 3.82 6.21 -2.69
C LEU A 16 3.53 6.30 -4.19
N LYS A 17 2.55 7.12 -4.61
CA LYS A 17 2.24 7.35 -6.04
C LYS A 17 3.44 7.93 -6.78
N TYR A 18 4.15 8.88 -6.17
CA TYR A 18 5.34 9.51 -6.74
C TYR A 18 6.48 8.49 -6.95
N GLN A 19 6.75 7.64 -5.96
CA GLN A 19 7.78 6.61 -6.08
C GLN A 19 7.43 5.55 -7.13
N ILE A 20 6.15 5.19 -7.28
CA ILE A 20 5.68 4.31 -8.36
C ILE A 20 5.88 4.98 -9.72
N ALA A 21 5.48 6.25 -9.87
CA ALA A 21 5.63 7.00 -11.11
C ALA A 21 7.11 7.15 -11.54
N LYS A 22 8.01 7.34 -10.56
CA LYS A 22 9.46 7.36 -10.77
C LYS A 22 10.08 5.99 -11.03
N ARG A 23 9.30 4.91 -11.04
CA ARG A 23 9.77 3.51 -11.12
C ARG A 23 10.79 3.17 -10.04
N GLN A 24 10.72 3.86 -8.89
CA GLN A 24 11.51 3.51 -7.71
C GLN A 24 10.94 2.23 -7.09
N ILE A 25 9.62 2.13 -7.02
CA ILE A 25 8.89 0.92 -6.65
C ILE A 25 8.27 0.32 -7.91
N VAL A 26 8.63 -0.92 -8.21
CA VAL A 26 8.04 -1.71 -9.32
C VAL A 26 7.39 -2.94 -8.72
N PHE A 27 6.11 -3.15 -9.01
CA PHE A 27 5.38 -4.31 -8.52
C PHE A 27 5.42 -5.45 -9.55
N PRO A 28 5.68 -6.70 -9.14
CA PRO A 28 5.38 -7.86 -9.97
C PRO A 28 3.85 -8.02 -10.13
N ASP A 29 3.40 -8.65 -11.22
CA ASP A 29 1.99 -8.72 -11.66
C ASP A 29 0.97 -8.95 -10.53
N ARG A 30 1.23 -9.92 -9.63
CA ARG A 30 0.30 -10.22 -8.52
C ARG A 30 0.23 -9.13 -7.46
N LEU A 31 1.32 -8.41 -7.22
CA LEU A 31 1.35 -7.28 -6.29
C LEU A 31 0.74 -6.03 -6.91
N GLU A 32 0.87 -5.87 -8.23
CA GLU A 32 0.29 -4.75 -8.96
C GLU A 32 -1.23 -4.68 -8.81
N GLN A 33 -1.92 -5.84 -8.81
CA GLN A 33 -3.36 -5.88 -8.61
C GLN A 33 -3.79 -5.30 -7.26
N VAL A 34 -3.06 -5.63 -6.19
CA VAL A 34 -3.33 -5.11 -4.84
C VAL A 34 -2.96 -3.62 -4.77
N ALA A 35 -1.84 -3.22 -5.37
CA ALA A 35 -1.42 -1.82 -5.47
C ALA A 35 -2.47 -0.95 -6.19
N LYS A 36 -3.03 -1.43 -7.31
CA LYS A 36 -4.12 -0.74 -8.03
C LYS A 36 -5.34 -0.52 -7.14
N GLN A 37 -5.73 -1.54 -6.37
CA GLN A 37 -6.85 -1.42 -5.44
C GLN A 37 -6.60 -0.35 -4.37
N ILE A 38 -5.38 -0.28 -3.82
CA ILE A 38 -4.99 0.77 -2.86
C ILE A 38 -5.11 2.16 -3.46
N LEU A 39 -4.59 2.34 -4.68
CA LEU A 39 -4.59 3.64 -5.35
C LEU A 39 -6.00 4.09 -5.75
N ALA A 40 -6.87 3.14 -6.09
CA ALA A 40 -8.26 3.41 -6.47
C ALA A 40 -9.18 3.64 -5.26
N GLN A 41 -9.01 2.86 -4.18
CA GLN A 41 -9.89 2.84 -3.02
C GLN A 41 -9.08 2.75 -1.71
N PRO A 42 -8.40 3.83 -1.31
CA PRO A 42 -7.56 3.84 -0.10
C PRO A 42 -8.36 3.61 1.19
N GLU A 43 -9.63 4.02 1.22
CA GLU A 43 -10.55 3.78 2.34
C GLU A 43 -10.79 2.29 2.63
N VAL A 44 -10.94 1.46 1.60
CA VAL A 44 -11.08 0.01 1.77
C VAL A 44 -9.87 -0.54 2.50
N ILE A 45 -8.66 -0.13 2.13
CA ILE A 45 -7.42 -0.59 2.77
C ILE A 45 -7.28 -0.08 4.20
N ALA A 46 -7.75 1.14 4.45
CA ALA A 46 -7.74 1.77 5.76
C ALA A 46 -8.69 1.11 6.77
N PHE A 47 -9.83 0.59 6.33
CA PHE A 47 -10.90 0.11 7.21
C PHE A 47 -11.11 -1.42 7.18
N GLU A 48 -10.74 -2.10 6.10
CA GLU A 48 -10.87 -3.56 5.98
C GLU A 48 -9.69 -4.33 6.59
N SER A 49 -9.93 -5.62 6.88
CA SER A 49 -8.89 -6.56 7.30
C SER A 49 -8.02 -7.02 6.13
N ALA A 50 -6.78 -7.45 6.41
CA ALA A 50 -5.92 -8.06 5.40
C ALA A 50 -6.58 -9.27 4.70
N ALA A 51 -7.40 -10.03 5.43
CA ALA A 51 -8.20 -11.13 4.91
C ALA A 51 -9.24 -10.67 3.89
N ALA A 52 -10.01 -9.64 4.21
CA ALA A 52 -11.02 -9.09 3.31
C ALA A 52 -10.38 -8.48 2.06
N ILE A 53 -9.29 -7.73 2.23
CA ILE A 53 -8.53 -7.14 1.11
C ILE A 53 -7.99 -8.23 0.18
N ALA A 54 -7.43 -9.29 0.75
CA ALA A 54 -6.92 -10.43 -0.02
C ALA A 54 -8.03 -11.09 -0.86
N ARG A 55 -9.22 -11.32 -0.26
CA ARG A 55 -10.39 -11.86 -0.98
C ARG A 55 -10.83 -10.93 -2.11
N ASN A 56 -10.95 -9.63 -1.85
CA ASN A 56 -11.39 -8.63 -2.83
C ASN A 56 -10.41 -8.56 -4.01
N CYS A 57 -9.11 -8.69 -3.73
CA CYS A 57 -8.06 -8.72 -4.74
C CYS A 57 -7.82 -10.13 -5.32
N LYS A 58 -8.58 -11.16 -4.94
CA LYS A 58 -8.37 -12.56 -5.36
C LYS A 58 -6.93 -13.06 -5.16
N VAL A 59 -6.27 -12.61 -4.08
CA VAL A 59 -4.91 -13.02 -3.68
C VAL A 59 -4.91 -13.66 -2.30
N SER A 60 -3.77 -14.18 -1.87
CA SER A 60 -3.58 -14.67 -0.50
C SER A 60 -3.31 -13.52 0.48
N GLN A 61 -3.62 -13.72 1.77
CA GLN A 61 -3.24 -12.78 2.84
C GLN A 61 -1.72 -12.57 2.93
N THR A 62 -0.94 -13.60 2.61
CA THR A 62 0.53 -13.52 2.52
C THR A 62 0.96 -12.57 1.40
N THR A 63 0.21 -12.48 0.30
CA THR A 63 0.48 -11.52 -0.78
C THR A 63 0.28 -10.08 -0.31
N VAL A 64 -0.76 -9.82 0.49
CA VAL A 64 -1.03 -8.50 1.08
C VAL A 64 0.09 -8.08 2.05
N HIS A 65 0.57 -9.02 2.88
CA HIS A 65 1.73 -8.75 3.76
C HIS A 65 3.01 -8.49 2.97
N ARG A 66 3.27 -9.31 1.94
CA ARG A 66 4.42 -9.12 1.06
C ARG A 66 4.39 -7.78 0.33
N LEU A 67 3.21 -7.26 -0.03
CA LEU A 67 3.10 -5.93 -0.60
C LEU A 67 3.62 -4.85 0.36
N ALA A 68 3.20 -4.89 1.62
CA ALA A 68 3.67 -3.93 2.61
C ALA A 68 5.20 -3.98 2.77
N GLN A 69 5.76 -5.18 2.82
CA GLN A 69 7.21 -5.41 2.85
C GLN A 69 7.92 -4.91 1.60
N HIS A 70 7.32 -5.12 0.42
CA HIS A 70 7.85 -4.65 -0.87
C HIS A 70 7.92 -3.12 -0.95
N ILE A 71 7.01 -2.42 -0.27
CA ILE A 71 6.98 -0.96 -0.19
C ILE A 71 7.96 -0.42 0.87
N GLY A 72 8.46 -1.29 1.77
CA GLY A 72 9.41 -0.92 2.83
C GLY A 72 8.83 -0.92 4.25
N PHE A 73 7.59 -1.38 4.44
CA PHE A 73 6.97 -1.52 5.77
C PHE A 73 7.25 -2.88 6.39
N ARG A 74 7.37 -2.97 7.71
CA ARG A 74 7.61 -4.26 8.39
C ARG A 74 6.35 -5.11 8.43
N THR A 75 5.20 -4.46 8.57
CA THR A 75 3.90 -5.13 8.68
C THR A 75 2.82 -4.45 7.85
N PHE A 76 1.76 -5.20 7.52
CA PHE A 76 0.58 -4.62 6.90
C PHE A 76 -0.12 -3.59 7.82
N GLY A 77 0.00 -3.74 9.15
CA GLY A 77 -0.55 -2.79 10.12
C GLY A 77 0.09 -1.40 10.01
N GLU A 78 1.41 -1.34 9.86
CA GLU A 78 2.13 -0.07 9.64
C GLU A 78 1.70 0.60 8.34
N PHE A 79 1.61 -0.17 7.26
CA PHE A 79 1.13 0.32 5.97
C PHE A 79 -0.30 0.87 6.08
N ARG A 80 -1.21 0.11 6.71
CA ARG A 80 -2.59 0.53 6.94
C ARG A 80 -2.69 1.80 7.79
N ALA A 81 -1.82 1.95 8.79
CA ALA A 81 -1.76 3.16 9.62
C ALA A 81 -1.37 4.40 8.79
N MET A 82 -0.38 4.26 7.88
CA MET A 82 0.00 5.35 6.96
C MET A 82 -1.16 5.77 6.06
N ILE A 83 -1.91 4.82 5.48
CA ILE A 83 -3.08 5.14 4.65
C ILE A 83 -4.16 5.86 5.47
N ARG A 84 -4.43 5.42 6.71
CA ARG A 84 -5.37 6.10 7.62
C ARG A 84 -4.95 7.52 7.94
N ASP A 85 -3.67 7.75 8.20
CA ASP A 85 -3.12 9.09 8.47
C ASP A 85 -3.27 10.01 7.25
N HIS A 86 -2.97 9.49 6.06
CA HIS A 86 -3.16 10.22 4.81
C HIS A 86 -4.63 10.61 4.59
N LEU A 87 -5.58 9.69 4.77
CA LEU A 87 -7.01 9.99 4.67
C LEU A 87 -7.44 11.06 5.68
N ARG A 88 -6.96 10.97 6.92
CA ARG A 88 -7.23 11.99 7.94
C ARG A 88 -6.72 13.37 7.53
N LYS A 89 -5.52 13.45 6.95
CA LYS A 89 -4.93 14.71 6.45
C LYS A 89 -5.75 15.30 5.29
N ILE A 90 -6.18 14.46 4.34
CA ILE A 90 -7.06 14.92 3.25
C ILE A 90 -8.38 15.44 3.80
N SER A 91 -9.05 14.71 4.69
CA SER A 91 -10.32 15.13 5.29
C SER A 91 -10.18 16.42 6.10
N ALA A 92 -9.06 16.62 6.80
CA ALA A 92 -8.80 17.82 7.58
C ALA A 92 -8.56 19.06 6.70
N ASN A 93 -8.00 18.88 5.50
CA ASN A 93 -7.73 19.95 4.55
C ASN A 93 -8.96 20.39 3.73
N HIS A 94 -10.12 19.75 3.93
CA HIS A 94 -11.41 20.11 3.31
C HIS A 94 -12.35 20.85 4.29
N ARG A 95 -11.84 21.36 5.42
CA ARG A 95 -12.56 22.25 6.35
C ARG A 95 -12.04 23.67 6.25
#